data_AF-A0A7I8LL98-F1
#
_entry.id   AF-A0A7I8LL98-F1
#
_cell.length_a   1.000
_cell.length_b   1.000
_cell.length_c   1.000
_cell.angle_alpha   90.00
_cell.angle_beta   90.00
_cell.angle_gamma   90.00
#
_symmetry.space_group_name_H-M   'P 1'
#
loop_
_entity.id
_entity.type
_entity.pdbx_description
1 polymer ?
#
loop_
_entity_poly.entity_id
_entity_poly.type
_entity_poly.pdbx_seq_one_letter_code
_entity_poly.pdbx_strand_id
1 'polypeptide(L)'
;MPIFLLSYKADLENLTDLQPREGCDDPGYGYFLKLKCESCGEVTQRETCVTLSETVTMPNSRGTAHLVQKCKFCGREGSVLMIPGHGKPLTLELSEAQALVPLMVFECRGFEPIEFVFADGWKAKSTSGTAYEIDLSQGDFAEYDEDGGCPVSLSNLEARFKVVHKKNKRGQTVYE
;
A
#
# COMPACT_ATOMS: atom_id res chain seq x y z
N MET A 1 -11.56 -14.58 -7.96
CA MET A 1 -10.53 -13.58 -8.25
C MET A 1 -9.65 -13.50 -7.01
N PRO A 2 -8.33 -13.66 -7.13
CA PRO A 2 -7.43 -13.58 -5.99
C PRO A 2 -7.50 -12.17 -5.36
N ILE A 3 -7.49 -12.15 -4.04
CA ILE A 3 -7.48 -10.92 -3.25
C ILE A 3 -6.15 -10.88 -2.52
N PHE A 4 -5.47 -9.74 -2.60
CA PHE A 4 -4.16 -9.51 -2.02
C PHE A 4 -4.27 -8.44 -0.95
N LEU A 5 -3.79 -8.73 0.25
CA LEU A 5 -3.57 -7.74 1.30
C LEU A 5 -2.13 -7.24 1.19
N LEU A 6 -1.98 -5.94 0.96
CA LEU A 6 -0.70 -5.25 1.12
C LEU A 6 -0.54 -4.87 2.60
N SER A 7 0.56 -5.30 3.19
CA SER A 7 0.97 -4.89 4.52
C SER A 7 2.38 -4.33 4.50
N TYR A 8 2.69 -3.46 5.44
CA TYR A 8 3.98 -2.81 5.58
C TYR A 8 4.43 -2.80 7.03
N LYS A 9 5.72 -2.63 7.23
CA LYS A 9 6.34 -2.36 8.53
C LYS A 9 7.58 -1.50 8.31
N ALA A 10 8.01 -0.83 9.37
CA ALA A 10 9.25 -0.08 9.44
C ALA A 10 9.70 -0.05 10.91
N ASP A 11 10.96 0.25 11.13
CA ASP A 11 11.50 0.57 12.44
C ASP A 11 11.33 2.07 12.65
N LEU A 12 10.60 2.45 13.70
CA LEU A 12 10.32 3.83 14.07
C LEU A 12 11.07 4.17 15.35
N GLU A 13 11.76 5.30 15.35
CA GLU A 13 12.40 5.87 16.53
C GLU A 13 11.77 7.23 16.82
N ASN A 14 11.12 7.35 17.98
CA ASN A 14 10.37 8.54 18.40
C ASN A 14 9.31 9.02 17.38
N LEU A 15 8.93 8.18 16.42
CA LEU A 15 7.85 8.39 15.45
C LEU A 15 6.70 7.42 15.69
N THR A 16 5.49 7.87 15.37
CA THR A 16 4.26 7.07 15.39
C THR A 16 3.33 7.50 14.27
N ASP A 17 2.25 6.74 14.08
CA ASP A 17 1.17 6.99 13.13
C ASP A 17 1.63 7.17 11.67
N LEU A 18 2.67 6.45 11.24
CA LEU A 18 3.14 6.46 9.85
C LEU A 18 2.04 5.95 8.92
N GLN A 19 1.68 6.75 7.90
CA GLN A 19 0.65 6.42 6.90
C GLN A 19 0.72 7.38 5.70
N PRO A 20 -0.01 7.13 4.60
CA PRO A 20 -0.18 8.13 3.55
C PRO A 20 -0.78 9.44 4.08
N ARG A 21 -0.45 10.57 3.45
CA ARG A 21 -0.71 11.92 3.96
C ARG A 21 -2.18 12.17 4.33
N GLU A 22 -3.14 11.78 3.52
CA GLU A 22 -4.57 11.93 3.85
C GLU A 22 -5.20 10.62 4.36
N GLY A 23 -4.37 9.69 4.82
CA GLY A 23 -4.76 8.37 5.33
C GLY A 23 -4.68 7.28 4.27
N CYS A 24 -4.82 6.02 4.70
CA CYS A 24 -4.66 4.86 3.82
C CYS A 24 -5.69 4.80 2.66
N ASP A 25 -6.85 5.44 2.85
CA ASP A 25 -7.95 5.50 1.89
C ASP A 25 -7.97 6.82 1.09
N ASP A 26 -6.86 7.57 1.06
CA ASP A 26 -6.71 8.78 0.26
C ASP A 26 -7.01 8.49 -1.23
N PRO A 27 -8.05 9.12 -1.82
CA PRO A 27 -8.39 8.96 -3.23
C PRO A 27 -7.25 9.31 -4.19
N GLY A 28 -6.40 10.28 -3.81
CA GLY A 28 -5.31 10.80 -4.63
C GLY A 28 -3.98 10.08 -4.46
N TYR A 29 -3.84 9.24 -3.44
CA TYR A 29 -2.57 8.56 -3.18
C TYR A 29 -2.28 7.48 -4.21
N GLY A 30 -1.10 7.56 -4.83
CA GLY A 30 -0.63 6.65 -5.86
C GLY A 30 0.03 5.40 -5.29
N TYR A 31 -0.58 4.25 -5.50
CA TYR A 31 0.04 2.96 -5.19
C TYR A 31 0.86 2.47 -6.39
N PHE A 32 2.18 2.51 -6.25
CA PHE A 32 3.11 2.05 -7.29
C PHE A 32 3.39 0.55 -7.14
N LEU A 33 2.91 -0.25 -8.10
CA LEU A 33 2.96 -1.70 -8.05
C LEU A 33 3.81 -2.28 -9.19
N LYS A 34 4.66 -3.28 -8.90
CA LYS A 34 5.12 -4.20 -9.94
C LYS A 34 4.16 -5.37 -10.04
N LEU A 35 3.73 -5.65 -11.27
CA LEU A 35 2.72 -6.66 -11.56
C LEU A 35 3.32 -7.76 -12.41
N LYS A 36 3.00 -9.02 -12.08
CA LYS A 36 3.37 -10.21 -12.84
C LYS A 36 2.17 -10.75 -13.59
N CYS A 37 2.29 -10.96 -14.89
CA CYS A 37 1.24 -11.53 -15.70
C CYS A 37 1.05 -13.02 -15.35
N GLU A 38 -0.16 -13.41 -14.95
CA GLU A 38 -0.48 -14.79 -14.60
C GLU A 38 -0.40 -15.77 -15.79
N SER A 39 -0.45 -15.25 -17.02
CA SER A 39 -0.53 -16.07 -18.23
C SER A 39 0.80 -16.38 -18.88
N CYS A 40 1.77 -15.46 -18.80
CA CYS A 40 3.08 -15.63 -19.43
C CYS A 40 4.24 -15.42 -18.46
N GLY A 41 3.98 -14.99 -17.23
CA GLY A 41 4.99 -14.74 -16.21
C GLY A 41 5.72 -13.39 -16.34
N GLU A 42 5.46 -12.61 -17.39
CA GLU A 42 6.12 -11.31 -17.62
C GLU A 42 5.83 -10.33 -16.48
N VAL A 43 6.87 -9.71 -15.96
CA VAL A 43 6.78 -8.65 -14.94
C VAL A 43 6.77 -7.29 -15.62
N THR A 44 5.98 -6.34 -15.12
CA THR A 44 5.96 -4.97 -15.65
C THR A 44 7.35 -4.33 -15.58
N GLN A 45 7.85 -3.82 -16.71
CA GLN A 45 9.16 -3.16 -16.80
C GLN A 45 9.28 -1.87 -15.97
N ARG A 46 8.13 -1.24 -15.68
CA ARG A 46 8.01 -0.07 -14.80
C ARG A 46 6.89 -0.33 -13.82
N GLU A 47 6.93 0.36 -12.70
CA GLU A 47 5.87 0.41 -11.71
C GLU A 47 4.60 0.95 -12.37
N THR A 48 3.47 0.36 -12.02
CA THR A 48 2.16 0.82 -12.44
C THR A 48 1.54 1.56 -11.27
N CYS A 49 1.19 2.84 -11.47
CA CYS A 49 0.46 3.62 -10.48
C CYS A 49 -1.02 3.25 -10.52
N VAL A 50 -1.63 3.05 -9.35
CA VAL A 50 -3.07 2.84 -9.18
C VAL A 50 -3.55 3.75 -8.06
N THR A 51 -4.64 4.49 -8.28
CA THR A 51 -5.25 5.38 -7.28
C THR A 51 -6.71 5.00 -7.06
N LEU A 52 -7.26 5.38 -5.91
CA LEU A 52 -8.68 5.18 -5.60
C LEU A 52 -9.61 6.13 -6.39
N SER A 53 -9.09 7.28 -6.84
CA SER A 53 -9.83 8.27 -7.64
C SER A 53 -10.03 7.84 -9.09
N GLU A 54 -9.15 6.98 -9.63
CA GLU A 54 -9.32 6.43 -10.97
C GLU A 54 -10.36 5.31 -10.96
N THR A 55 -11.36 5.41 -11.85
CA THR A 55 -12.34 4.34 -12.05
C THR A 55 -12.57 4.12 -13.53
N VAL A 56 -12.38 2.88 -13.97
CA VAL A 56 -12.53 2.44 -15.36
C VAL A 56 -13.53 1.30 -15.46
N THR A 57 -14.29 1.28 -16.55
CA THR A 57 -15.21 0.18 -16.86
C THR A 57 -14.42 -1.01 -17.39
N MET A 58 -14.68 -2.20 -16.84
CA MET A 58 -13.98 -3.40 -17.30
C MET A 58 -14.53 -3.89 -18.65
N PRO A 59 -13.68 -4.20 -19.64
CA PRO A 59 -14.13 -4.77 -20.89
C PRO A 59 -14.84 -6.10 -20.67
N ASN A 60 -15.95 -6.32 -21.38
CA ASN A 60 -16.75 -7.54 -21.32
C ASN A 60 -17.30 -7.89 -19.93
N SER A 61 -17.43 -6.91 -19.02
CA SER A 61 -17.99 -7.08 -17.68
C SER A 61 -18.87 -5.89 -17.30
N ARG A 62 -19.77 -6.07 -16.33
CA ARG A 62 -20.54 -4.97 -15.72
C ARG A 62 -19.81 -4.33 -14.53
N GLY A 63 -18.64 -4.83 -14.15
CA GLY A 63 -17.87 -4.31 -13.03
C GLY A 63 -16.95 -3.14 -13.41
N THR A 64 -16.55 -2.38 -12.41
CA THR A 64 -15.50 -1.36 -12.50
C THR A 64 -14.19 -1.86 -11.90
N ALA A 65 -13.09 -1.22 -12.26
CA ALA A 65 -11.78 -1.40 -11.67
C ALA A 65 -11.12 -0.02 -11.51
N HIS A 66 -10.00 0.04 -10.78
CA HIS A 66 -9.20 1.27 -10.67
C HIS A 66 -8.11 1.31 -11.74
N LEU A 67 -7.69 0.14 -12.24
CA LEU A 67 -6.77 0.01 -13.36
C LEU A 67 -7.23 -1.14 -14.28
N VAL A 68 -7.15 -0.92 -15.58
CA VAL A 68 -7.21 -1.97 -16.60
C VAL A 68 -6.01 -1.80 -17.54
N GLN A 69 -5.23 -2.85 -17.74
CA GLN A 69 -4.09 -2.82 -18.65
C GLN A 69 -3.86 -4.15 -19.38
N LYS A 70 -3.07 -4.10 -20.45
CA LYS A 70 -2.66 -5.28 -21.22
C LYS A 70 -1.21 -5.62 -20.94
N CYS A 71 -0.93 -6.92 -20.81
CA CYS A 71 0.43 -7.44 -20.77
C CYS A 71 1.13 -7.06 -22.08
N LYS A 72 2.27 -6.37 -21.99
CA LYS A 72 3.03 -5.93 -23.15
C LYS A 72 3.63 -7.09 -23.96
N PHE A 73 3.75 -8.27 -23.36
CA PHE A 73 4.29 -9.46 -24.01
C PHE A 73 3.19 -10.30 -24.69
N CYS A 74 2.23 -10.83 -23.94
CA CYS A 74 1.22 -11.76 -24.48
C CYS A 74 -0.13 -11.11 -24.85
N GLY A 75 -0.28 -9.80 -24.62
CA GLY A 75 -1.52 -9.06 -24.92
C GLY A 75 -2.69 -9.34 -23.98
N ARG A 76 -2.53 -10.23 -22.99
CA ARG A 76 -3.58 -10.54 -22.02
C ARG A 76 -3.98 -9.31 -21.24
N GLU A 77 -5.28 -9.06 -21.19
CA GLU A 77 -5.87 -7.99 -20.38
C GLU A 77 -6.04 -8.43 -18.93
N GLY A 78 -5.82 -7.50 -18.01
CA GLY A 78 -6.04 -7.68 -16.59
C GLY A 78 -6.44 -6.38 -15.91
N SER A 79 -6.90 -6.50 -14.67
CA SER A 79 -7.43 -5.40 -13.90
C SER A 79 -7.01 -5.46 -12.44
N VAL A 80 -7.00 -4.29 -11.79
CA VAL A 80 -6.76 -4.11 -10.36
C VAL A 80 -7.89 -3.26 -9.80
N LEU A 81 -8.55 -3.77 -8.76
CA LEU A 81 -9.57 -3.06 -7.98
C LEU A 81 -9.07 -2.90 -6.55
N MET A 82 -8.90 -1.66 -6.10
CA MET A 82 -8.62 -1.32 -4.71
C MET A 82 -9.88 -1.41 -3.84
N ILE A 83 -9.73 -1.86 -2.61
CA ILE A 83 -10.81 -2.01 -1.63
C ILE A 83 -10.43 -1.22 -0.36
N PRO A 84 -10.98 0.00 -0.19
CA PRO A 84 -10.66 0.87 0.95
C PRO A 84 -11.28 0.38 2.26
N GLY A 85 -10.89 0.98 3.39
CA GLY A 85 -11.44 0.72 4.72
C GLY A 85 -10.70 -0.36 5.52
N HIS A 86 -9.53 -0.79 5.03
CA HIS A 86 -8.73 -1.86 5.64
C HIS A 86 -7.33 -1.42 6.09
N GLY A 87 -6.86 -0.28 5.62
CA GLY A 87 -5.56 0.28 5.98
C GLY A 87 -5.51 0.80 7.42
N LYS A 88 -4.32 0.74 8.01
CA LYS A 88 -4.04 1.27 9.35
C LYS A 88 -2.68 1.97 9.38
N PRO A 89 -2.55 3.04 10.18
CA PRO A 89 -1.24 3.63 10.44
C PRO A 89 -0.34 2.64 11.21
N LEU A 90 0.95 2.71 10.94
CA LEU A 90 1.97 2.04 11.75
C LEU A 90 2.29 2.91 12.97
N THR A 91 1.87 2.45 14.15
CA THR A 91 2.20 3.11 15.42
C THR A 91 3.58 2.67 15.92
N LEU A 92 4.16 3.46 16.83
CA LEU A 92 5.42 3.10 17.49
C LEU A 92 5.34 1.71 18.14
N GLU A 93 4.28 1.44 18.89
CA GLU A 93 4.04 0.15 19.56
C GLU A 93 4.02 -1.04 18.56
N LEU A 94 3.43 -0.83 17.38
CA LEU A 94 3.36 -1.86 16.34
C LEU A 94 4.72 -2.05 15.66
N SER A 95 5.48 -0.96 15.49
CA SER A 95 6.87 -1.00 15.01
C SER A 95 7.80 -1.75 15.96
N GLU A 96 7.73 -1.45 17.26
CA GLU A 96 8.49 -2.15 18.31
C GLU A 96 8.14 -3.65 18.38
N ALA A 97 6.86 -4.00 18.15
CA ALA A 97 6.40 -5.37 18.04
C ALA A 97 6.77 -6.06 16.70
N GLN A 98 7.44 -5.35 15.78
CA GLN A 98 7.78 -5.82 14.43
C GLN A 98 6.55 -6.32 13.65
N ALA A 99 5.39 -5.69 13.90
CA ALA A 99 4.12 -6.10 13.33
C ALA A 99 3.97 -5.57 11.89
N LEU A 100 3.54 -6.45 10.98
CA LEU A 100 3.05 -6.03 9.67
C LEU A 100 1.64 -5.45 9.81
N VAL A 101 1.47 -4.20 9.40
CA VAL A 101 0.19 -3.50 9.44
C VAL A 101 -0.45 -3.45 8.05
N PRO A 102 -1.78 -3.61 7.93
CA PRO A 102 -2.45 -3.56 6.64
C PRO A 102 -2.43 -2.14 6.08
N LEU A 103 -2.18 -2.00 4.76
CA LEU A 103 -2.22 -0.73 4.05
C LEU A 103 -3.41 -0.64 3.09
N MET A 104 -3.57 -1.64 2.22
CA MET A 104 -4.60 -1.65 1.18
C MET A 104 -4.92 -3.09 0.77
N VAL A 105 -6.16 -3.30 0.31
CA VAL A 105 -6.59 -4.58 -0.26
C VAL A 105 -6.83 -4.42 -1.75
N PHE A 106 -6.36 -5.39 -2.53
CA PHE A 106 -6.49 -5.41 -3.98
C PHE A 106 -7.20 -6.68 -4.44
N GLU A 107 -8.22 -6.55 -5.27
CA GLU A 107 -8.74 -7.66 -6.08
C GLU A 107 -8.13 -7.57 -7.48
N CYS A 108 -7.39 -8.61 -7.88
CA CYS A 108 -6.66 -8.62 -9.14
C CYS A 108 -7.18 -9.70 -10.08
N ARG A 109 -7.08 -9.45 -11.38
CA ARG A 109 -7.40 -10.41 -12.44
C ARG A 109 -6.34 -10.37 -13.53
N GLY A 110 -5.73 -11.50 -13.86
CA GLY A 110 -4.73 -11.61 -14.93
C GLY A 110 -3.34 -11.09 -14.56
N PHE A 111 -3.21 -10.43 -13.41
CA PHE A 111 -1.97 -9.96 -12.83
C PHE A 111 -1.92 -10.27 -11.33
N GLU A 112 -0.72 -10.56 -10.86
CA GLU A 112 -0.36 -10.73 -9.46
C GLU A 112 0.52 -9.54 -9.04
N PRO A 113 0.18 -8.77 -7.99
CA PRO A 113 1.07 -7.77 -7.44
C PRO A 113 2.21 -8.47 -6.68
N ILE A 114 3.45 -8.16 -7.06
CA ILE A 114 4.64 -8.80 -6.49
C ILE A 114 5.51 -7.85 -5.69
N GLU A 115 5.40 -6.54 -5.92
CA GLU A 115 6.21 -5.52 -5.25
C GLU A 115 5.42 -4.22 -5.14
N PHE A 116 5.55 -3.56 -3.98
CA PHE A 116 5.05 -2.21 -3.74
C PHE A 116 6.25 -1.30 -3.59
N VAL A 117 6.28 -0.21 -4.36
CA VAL A 117 7.37 0.75 -4.34
C VAL A 117 6.93 1.94 -3.50
N PHE A 118 7.66 2.17 -2.41
CA PHE A 118 7.45 3.35 -1.59
C PHE A 118 7.91 4.60 -2.34
N ALA A 119 7.18 5.69 -2.13
CA ALA A 119 7.39 6.98 -2.77
C ALA A 119 7.16 8.10 -1.73
N ASP A 120 6.96 9.32 -2.21
CA ASP A 120 6.55 10.45 -1.41
C ASP A 120 5.10 10.34 -0.93
N GLY A 121 4.62 11.38 -0.25
CA GLY A 121 3.23 11.48 0.18
C GLY A 121 2.91 10.71 1.47
N TRP A 122 3.91 10.44 2.31
CA TRP A 122 3.71 9.87 3.64
C TRP A 122 3.74 10.95 4.72
N LYS A 123 3.19 10.61 5.88
CA LYS A 123 3.34 11.39 7.10
C LYS A 123 3.55 10.49 8.30
N ALA A 124 4.21 11.03 9.32
CA ALA A 124 4.23 10.48 10.66
C ALA A 124 4.14 11.62 11.68
N LYS A 125 4.02 11.27 12.96
CA LYS A 125 4.13 12.23 14.06
C LYS A 125 5.25 11.80 14.98
N SER A 126 5.98 12.74 15.56
CA SER A 126 6.83 12.40 16.69
C SER A 126 5.99 12.06 17.93
N THR A 127 6.62 11.44 18.91
CA THR A 127 6.03 11.19 20.23
C THR A 127 5.69 12.49 21.00
N SER A 128 6.26 13.64 20.62
CA SER A 128 5.91 14.94 21.18
C SER A 128 4.68 15.57 20.48
N GLY A 129 4.31 15.08 19.30
CA GLY A 129 3.14 15.53 18.53
C GLY A 129 3.47 16.31 17.26
N THR A 130 4.75 16.62 16.99
CA THR A 130 5.21 17.27 15.76
C THR A 130 4.89 16.40 14.54
N ALA A 131 4.28 16.97 13.50
CA ALA A 131 3.95 16.24 12.28
C ALA A 131 5.07 16.39 11.23
N TYR A 132 5.42 15.28 10.57
CA TYR A 132 6.43 15.23 9.53
C TYR A 132 5.81 14.76 8.22
N GLU A 133 6.13 15.44 7.12
CA GLU A 133 5.93 14.92 5.77
C GLU A 133 7.17 14.12 5.39
N ILE A 134 6.97 12.89 4.91
CA ILE A 134 8.06 11.93 4.70
C ILE A 134 8.05 11.48 3.24
N ASP A 135 9.23 11.54 2.62
CA ASP A 135 9.51 10.84 1.37
C ASP A 135 10.19 9.50 1.66
N LEU A 136 9.51 8.40 1.32
CA LEU A 136 10.02 7.04 1.53
C LEU A 136 10.67 6.45 0.29
N SER A 137 10.94 7.25 -0.75
CA SER A 137 11.57 6.79 -2.00
C SER A 137 12.98 6.21 -1.79
N GLN A 138 13.69 6.62 -0.73
CA GLN A 138 15.02 6.10 -0.37
C GLN A 138 14.97 4.97 0.69
N GLY A 139 13.79 4.75 1.31
CA GLY A 139 13.57 3.70 2.31
C GLY A 139 13.92 4.07 3.76
N ASP A 140 14.43 5.28 4.00
CA ASP A 140 14.74 5.82 5.33
C ASP A 140 14.36 7.30 5.47
N PHE A 141 14.25 7.75 6.71
CA PHE A 141 14.02 9.14 7.08
C PHE A 141 14.68 9.42 8.44
N ALA A 142 15.32 10.57 8.61
CA ALA A 142 15.89 10.98 9.88
C ALA A 142 15.88 12.51 10.02
N GLU A 143 15.34 13.00 11.13
CA GLU A 143 15.35 14.41 11.52
C GLU A 143 15.55 14.56 13.03
N TYR A 144 15.56 15.79 13.53
CA TYR A 144 15.60 16.10 14.96
C TYR A 144 14.32 16.83 15.35
N ASP A 145 13.61 16.31 16.35
CA ASP A 145 12.42 16.94 16.89
C ASP A 145 12.80 17.93 17.98
N GLU A 146 12.78 19.22 17.65
CA GLU A 146 13.12 20.31 18.58
C GLU A 146 12.15 20.36 19.78
N ASP A 147 10.86 20.09 19.55
CA ASP A 147 9.84 20.11 20.62
C ASP A 147 10.00 18.91 21.57
N GLY A 148 10.40 17.76 21.02
CA GLY A 148 10.70 16.54 21.78
C GLY A 148 12.12 16.48 22.35
N GLY A 149 13.04 17.31 21.85
CA GLY A 149 14.46 17.27 22.20
C GLY A 149 15.14 15.93 21.88
N CYS A 150 14.73 15.24 20.81
CA CYS A 150 15.24 13.92 20.46
C CYS A 150 15.29 13.70 18.94
N PRO A 151 16.19 12.81 18.45
CA PRO A 151 16.17 12.40 17.05
C PRO A 151 14.90 11.61 16.74
N VAL A 152 14.37 11.80 15.54
CA VAL A 152 13.28 11.00 14.98
C VAL A 152 13.80 10.27 13.76
N SER A 153 13.52 8.98 13.65
CA SER A 153 13.99 8.20 12.50
C SER A 153 13.03 7.09 12.09
N LEU A 154 13.13 6.72 10.82
CA LEU A 154 12.45 5.61 10.19
C LEU A 154 13.46 4.84 9.35
N SER A 155 13.49 3.51 9.50
CA SER A 155 14.35 2.63 8.69
C SER A 155 13.73 1.25 8.51
N ASN A 156 14.42 0.33 7.82
CA ASN A 156 14.01 -1.06 7.62
C ASN A 156 12.58 -1.21 7.06
N LEU A 157 12.23 -0.30 6.15
CA LEU A 157 10.93 -0.25 5.51
C LEU A 157 10.72 -1.49 4.62
N GLU A 158 9.66 -2.25 4.90
CA GLU A 158 9.30 -3.46 4.17
C GLU A 158 7.82 -3.46 3.80
N ALA A 159 7.49 -3.97 2.62
CA ALA A 159 6.13 -4.24 2.18
C ALA A 159 5.98 -5.70 1.74
N ARG A 160 4.80 -6.28 1.98
CA ARG A 160 4.48 -7.67 1.61
C ARG A 160 3.05 -7.78 1.12
N PHE A 161 2.87 -8.59 0.06
CA PHE A 161 1.57 -9.05 -0.37
C PHE A 161 1.27 -10.43 0.20
N LYS A 162 0.03 -10.62 0.66
CA LYS A 162 -0.49 -11.93 1.07
C LYS A 162 -1.81 -12.20 0.37
N VAL A 163 -1.96 -13.39 -0.21
CA VAL A 163 -3.27 -13.85 -0.71
C VAL A 163 -4.20 -14.09 0.47
N VAL A 164 -5.39 -13.50 0.41
CA VAL A 164 -6.41 -13.51 1.48
C VAL A 164 -7.78 -13.87 0.92
N HIS A 165 -8.69 -14.31 1.80
CA HIS A 165 -10.06 -14.63 1.43
C HIS A 165 -11.04 -13.68 2.09
N LYS A 166 -12.12 -13.35 1.38
CA LYS A 166 -13.24 -12.59 1.93
C LYS A 166 -13.99 -13.43 2.96
N LYS A 167 -14.08 -12.93 4.19
CA LYS A 167 -14.88 -13.52 5.28
C LYS A 167 -15.83 -12.48 5.85
N ASN A 168 -17.02 -12.92 6.28
CA ASN A 168 -17.96 -12.09 7.01
C ASN A 168 -17.86 -12.44 8.51
N LYS A 169 -17.39 -11.50 9.33
CA LYS A 169 -17.37 -11.64 10.79
C LYS A 169 -18.22 -10.54 11.41
N ARG A 170 -19.28 -10.92 12.13
CA ARG A 170 -20.15 -9.98 12.88
C ARG A 170 -20.68 -8.81 12.03
N GLY A 171 -21.05 -9.07 10.77
CA GLY A 171 -21.56 -8.05 9.84
C GLY A 171 -20.49 -7.20 9.16
N GLN A 172 -19.21 -7.39 9.48
CA GLN A 172 -18.08 -6.71 8.84
C GLN A 172 -17.36 -7.66 7.88
N THR A 173 -16.99 -7.14 6.71
CA THR A 173 -16.12 -7.85 5.75
C THR A 173 -14.69 -7.77 6.24
N VAL A 174 -14.02 -8.91 6.33
CA VAL A 174 -12.60 -9.02 6.72
C VAL A 174 -11.87 -9.85 5.68
N TYR A 175 -10.61 -9.52 5.42
CA TYR A 175 -9.73 -10.22 4.49
C TYR A 175 -8.62 -10.94 5.27
N GLU A 176 -8.69 -12.28 5.32
CA GLU A 176 -7.78 -13.15 6.10
C GLU A 176 -7.38 -14.43 5.37
#